data_AF-A0A351T8C2-F1
#
_entry.id   AF-A0A351T8C2-F1
#
_cell.length_a   1.000
_cell.length_b   1.000
_cell.length_c   1.000
_cell.angle_alpha   90.00
_cell.angle_beta   90.00
_cell.angle_gamma   90.00
#
_symmetry.space_group_name_H-M   'P 1'
#
loop_
_entity.id
_entity.type
_entity.pdbx_description
1 polymer ?
#
loop_
_entity_poly.entity_id
_entity_poly.type
_entity_poly.pdbx_seq_one_letter_code
_entity_poly.pdbx_strand_id
1 'polypeptide(L)'
;TDPAIDIDIHAGLPRLRDAWIRARGDVEEYEGREIKPEDNGNAAGSHLAREFPVSHRPLRACAGKAVTQLEYARAGIVTPEMEFIAIRENMGRAAMAEAAERDGEAFGAEIPDFITPEFVREEVARGRAIIPANINHPELEPMIIGRNFLVKINANIGNSAVASSIAEEVDKMVWSIRWGSDTVMDLSTGRNIHNTREWIIRNSPVP
;
A
#
# COMPACT_ATOMS: atom_id res chain seq x y z
N THR A 1 10.67 11.99 -0.50
CA THR A 1 11.98 12.23 -1.16
C THR A 1 11.89 13.29 -2.22
N ASP A 2 10.70 13.54 -2.78
CA ASP A 2 10.44 14.68 -3.66
C ASP A 2 10.62 16.01 -2.89
N PRO A 3 11.58 16.87 -3.28
CA PRO A 3 11.80 18.17 -2.62
C PRO A 3 10.72 19.20 -2.95
N ALA A 4 9.85 18.95 -3.93
CA ALA A 4 8.76 19.85 -4.31
C ALA A 4 7.50 19.66 -3.46
N ILE A 5 7.44 18.61 -2.63
CA ILE A 5 6.30 18.29 -1.79
C ILE A 5 6.66 18.58 -0.33
N ASP A 6 5.91 19.51 0.29
CA ASP A 6 5.95 19.71 1.73
C ASP A 6 5.03 18.69 2.41
N ILE A 7 5.55 17.96 3.40
CA ILE A 7 4.85 16.85 4.05
C ILE A 7 4.45 17.25 5.46
N ASP A 8 3.14 17.30 5.70
CA ASP A 8 2.57 17.45 7.04
C ASP A 8 1.98 16.11 7.51
N ILE A 9 2.62 15.51 8.52
CA ILE A 9 2.17 14.23 9.09
C ILE A 9 0.79 14.31 9.73
N HIS A 10 0.31 15.52 10.07
CA HIS A 10 -1.01 15.76 10.60
C HIS A 10 -2.08 15.84 9.50
N ALA A 11 -1.71 16.16 8.27
CA ALA A 11 -2.60 16.17 7.12
C ALA A 11 -2.68 14.80 6.43
N GLY A 12 -1.61 14.00 6.53
CA GLY A 12 -1.44 12.77 5.78
C GLY A 12 -0.94 13.02 4.36
N LEU A 13 -0.62 11.94 3.65
CA LEU A 13 -0.17 12.02 2.27
C LEU A 13 -1.32 12.35 1.29
N PRO A 14 -1.01 12.92 0.11
CA PRO A 14 -1.97 13.08 -0.95
C PRO A 14 -2.65 11.74 -1.31
N ARG A 15 -3.98 11.75 -1.40
CA ARG A 15 -4.81 10.58 -1.70
C ARG A 15 -4.86 10.28 -3.21
N LEU A 16 -3.71 10.02 -3.82
CA LEU A 16 -3.51 9.92 -5.28
C LEU A 16 -4.48 8.93 -5.97
N ARG A 17 -4.82 7.81 -5.32
CA ARG A 17 -5.69 6.79 -5.90
C ARG A 17 -7.19 7.03 -5.72
N ASP A 18 -7.61 8.00 -4.90
CA ASP A 18 -9.03 8.19 -4.54
C ASP A 18 -9.91 8.37 -5.80
N ALA A 19 -9.44 9.19 -6.75
CA ALA A 19 -10.10 9.41 -8.03
C ALA A 19 -10.23 8.11 -8.86
N TRP A 20 -9.18 7.27 -8.90
CA TRP A 20 -9.19 6.03 -9.66
C TRP A 20 -10.15 4.99 -9.09
N ILE A 21 -10.25 4.94 -7.76
CA ILE A 21 -11.13 4.01 -7.04
C ILE A 21 -12.58 4.41 -7.29
N ARG A 22 -12.91 5.70 -7.14
CA ARG A 22 -14.27 6.22 -7.34
C ARG A 22 -14.72 6.20 -8.79
N ALA A 23 -13.82 6.47 -9.74
CA ALA A 23 -14.16 6.52 -11.16
C ALA A 23 -14.68 5.19 -11.72
N ARG A 24 -14.41 4.05 -11.06
CA ARG A 24 -14.95 2.74 -11.47
C ARG A 24 -16.43 2.57 -11.20
N GLY A 25 -16.99 3.32 -10.25
CA GLY A 25 -18.39 3.19 -9.84
C GLY A 25 -18.73 1.89 -9.09
N ASP A 26 -17.72 1.14 -8.65
CA ASP A 26 -17.90 -0.13 -7.94
C ASP A 26 -17.84 0.00 -6.40
N VAL A 27 -17.67 1.22 -5.88
CA VAL A 27 -17.60 1.52 -4.45
C VAL A 27 -18.66 2.53 -4.03
N GLU A 28 -19.05 2.45 -2.76
CA GLU A 28 -19.93 3.40 -2.08
C GLU A 28 -19.37 3.77 -0.70
N GLU A 29 -19.70 4.97 -0.23
CA GLU A 29 -19.37 5.40 1.13
C GLU A 29 -20.32 4.77 2.15
N TYR A 30 -19.81 4.51 3.36
CA TYR A 30 -20.61 4.12 4.50
C TYR A 30 -20.10 4.78 5.79
N GLU A 31 -20.85 4.68 6.88
CA GLU A 31 -20.51 5.37 8.14
C GLU A 31 -19.18 4.92 8.78
N GLY A 32 -18.70 3.73 8.44
CA GLY A 32 -17.54 3.15 9.12
C GLY A 32 -17.90 2.46 10.42
N ARG A 33 -16.90 1.83 11.04
CA ARG A 33 -17.02 1.23 12.36
C ARG A 33 -16.58 2.25 13.40
N GLU A 34 -17.35 2.42 14.47
CA GLU A 34 -16.93 3.21 15.62
C GLU A 34 -15.69 2.61 16.30
N ILE A 35 -14.72 3.47 16.64
CA ILE A 35 -13.54 3.08 17.40
C ILE A 35 -13.94 2.87 18.85
N LYS A 36 -13.60 1.71 19.40
CA LYS A 36 -13.93 1.32 20.77
C LYS A 36 -12.70 1.40 21.68
N PRO A 37 -12.86 1.53 23.00
CA PRO A 37 -11.73 1.57 23.93
C PRO A 37 -10.77 0.38 23.79
N GLU A 38 -11.28 -0.82 23.53
CA GLU A 38 -10.48 -2.03 23.33
C GLU A 38 -9.54 -1.98 22.11
N ASP A 39 -9.85 -1.17 21.08
CA ASP A 39 -9.01 -1.02 19.89
C ASP A 39 -7.66 -0.37 20.21
N ASN A 40 -7.62 0.39 21.30
CA ASN A 40 -6.43 1.02 21.84
C ASN A 40 -5.99 0.38 23.17
N GLY A 41 -6.44 -0.85 23.46
CA GLY A 41 -6.08 -1.59 24.67
C GLY A 41 -6.57 -0.92 25.95
N ASN A 42 -7.73 -0.26 25.90
CA ASN A 42 -8.35 0.51 26.98
C ASN A 42 -7.46 1.64 27.54
N ALA A 43 -6.57 2.20 26.70
CA ALA A 43 -5.82 3.40 27.05
C ALA A 43 -6.74 4.61 27.23
N ALA A 44 -6.43 5.50 28.18
CA ALA A 44 -7.22 6.69 28.48
C ALA A 44 -6.33 7.85 28.96
N GLY A 45 -6.88 9.07 28.90
CA GLY A 45 -6.20 10.29 29.35
C GLY A 45 -4.87 10.51 28.62
N SER A 46 -3.82 10.84 29.37
CA SER A 46 -2.48 11.09 28.84
C SER A 46 -1.79 9.86 28.21
N HIS A 47 -2.34 8.66 28.41
CA HIS A 47 -1.78 7.43 27.86
C HIS A 47 -2.45 7.00 26.54
N LEU A 48 -3.58 7.64 26.17
CA LEU A 48 -4.24 7.39 24.90
C LEU A 48 -3.50 8.16 23.81
N ALA A 49 -3.06 7.43 22.79
CA ALA A 49 -2.45 8.03 21.61
C ALA A 49 -3.46 8.94 20.91
N ARG A 50 -2.98 10.08 20.40
CA ARG A 50 -3.83 11.04 19.70
C ARG A 50 -4.47 10.37 18.47
N GLU A 51 -5.77 10.59 18.27
CA GLU A 51 -6.44 10.19 17.04
C GLU A 51 -5.90 11.01 15.85
N PHE A 52 -5.82 10.37 14.68
CA PHE A 52 -5.44 11.07 13.47
C PHE A 52 -6.50 12.14 13.14
N PRO A 53 -6.11 13.40 12.91
CA PRO A 53 -7.05 14.52 12.93
C PRO A 53 -7.91 14.63 11.66
N VAL A 54 -7.54 13.95 10.57
CA VAL A 54 -8.29 13.98 9.31
C VAL A 54 -9.01 12.66 9.11
N SER A 55 -10.34 12.71 9.01
CA SER A 55 -11.16 11.52 8.78
C SER A 55 -11.90 11.64 7.45
N HIS A 56 -12.03 10.51 6.76
CA HIS A 56 -12.78 10.37 5.52
C HIS A 56 -13.79 9.26 5.67
N ARG A 57 -14.93 9.38 4.99
CA ARG A 57 -15.89 8.28 4.93
C ARG A 57 -15.24 7.07 4.27
N PRO A 58 -15.22 5.91 4.93
CA PRO A 58 -14.66 4.72 4.35
C PRO A 58 -15.53 4.24 3.19
N LEU A 59 -14.88 3.60 2.24
CA LEU A 59 -15.46 2.98 1.06
C LEU A 59 -15.68 1.49 1.33
N ARG A 60 -16.75 0.96 0.74
CA ARG A 60 -17.01 -0.47 0.61
C ARG A 60 -17.46 -0.76 -0.82
N ALA A 61 -17.41 -2.03 -1.22
CA ALA A 61 -17.94 -2.45 -2.51
C ALA A 61 -19.46 -2.21 -2.57
N CYS A 62 -19.95 -1.75 -3.72
CA CYS A 62 -21.38 -1.74 -4.03
C CYS A 62 -21.94 -3.17 -4.00
N ALA A 63 -23.23 -3.31 -3.71
CA ALA A 63 -23.89 -4.61 -3.70
C ALA A 63 -23.72 -5.35 -5.04
N GLY A 64 -23.24 -6.60 -4.99
CA GLY A 64 -23.01 -7.42 -6.18
C GLY A 64 -21.75 -7.08 -6.99
N LYS A 65 -20.92 -6.14 -6.52
CA LYS A 65 -19.64 -5.80 -7.14
C LYS A 65 -18.48 -6.39 -6.34
N ALA A 66 -17.46 -6.87 -7.06
CA ALA A 66 -16.18 -7.22 -6.48
C ALA A 66 -15.16 -6.14 -6.86
N VAL A 67 -14.47 -5.58 -5.87
CA VAL A 67 -13.56 -4.42 -6.03
C VAL A 67 -12.08 -4.82 -6.01
N THR A 68 -11.83 -6.11 -6.03
CA THR A 68 -10.52 -6.73 -5.94
C THR A 68 -9.81 -6.70 -7.30
N GLN A 69 -8.49 -6.54 -7.27
CA GLN A 69 -7.67 -6.55 -8.49
C GLN A 69 -7.73 -7.90 -9.21
N LEU A 70 -7.93 -9.01 -8.48
CA LEU A 70 -8.12 -10.33 -9.06
C LEU A 70 -9.39 -10.42 -9.90
N GLU A 71 -10.49 -9.86 -9.40
CA GLU A 71 -11.78 -9.88 -10.09
C GLU A 71 -11.76 -8.99 -11.33
N TYR A 72 -11.17 -7.79 -11.26
CA TYR A 72 -10.95 -6.97 -12.45
C TYR A 72 -10.08 -7.71 -13.47
N ALA A 73 -8.99 -8.33 -13.03
CA ALA A 73 -8.09 -9.06 -13.91
C ALA A 73 -8.79 -10.22 -14.63
N ARG A 74 -9.59 -11.02 -13.91
CA ARG A 74 -10.37 -12.14 -14.49
C ARG A 74 -11.51 -11.68 -15.38
N ALA A 75 -12.02 -10.47 -15.17
CA ALA A 75 -12.99 -9.83 -16.06
C ALA A 75 -12.35 -9.24 -17.33
N GLY A 76 -11.02 -9.36 -17.50
CA GLY A 76 -10.31 -8.79 -18.66
C GLY A 76 -10.10 -7.27 -18.56
N ILE A 77 -10.20 -6.70 -17.36
CA ILE A 77 -10.09 -5.26 -17.13
C ILE A 77 -8.68 -4.92 -16.66
N VAL A 78 -8.00 -4.02 -17.38
CA VAL A 78 -6.76 -3.38 -16.93
C VAL A 78 -7.13 -2.16 -16.09
N THR A 79 -6.72 -2.16 -14.82
CA THR A 79 -6.97 -1.05 -13.90
C THR A 79 -5.84 0.00 -13.95
N PRO A 80 -6.07 1.23 -13.47
CA PRO A 80 -5.00 2.22 -13.29
C PRO A 80 -3.83 1.71 -12.43
N GLU A 81 -4.05 0.84 -11.44
CA GLU A 81 -2.95 0.24 -10.68
C GLU A 81 -2.09 -0.69 -11.55
N MET A 82 -2.72 -1.50 -12.43
CA MET A 82 -1.99 -2.40 -13.32
C MET A 82 -1.11 -1.61 -14.31
N GLU A 83 -1.62 -0.49 -14.84
CA GLU A 83 -0.85 0.41 -15.69
C GLU A 83 0.31 1.07 -14.93
N PHE A 84 0.04 1.62 -13.74
CA PHE A 84 1.06 2.22 -12.88
C PHE A 84 2.21 1.24 -12.59
N ILE A 85 1.88 -0.01 -12.25
CA ILE A 85 2.85 -1.06 -11.98
C ILE A 85 3.69 -1.38 -13.21
N ALA A 86 3.08 -1.48 -14.39
CA ALA A 86 3.81 -1.78 -15.62
C ALA A 86 4.87 -0.71 -15.89
N ILE A 87 4.53 0.57 -15.70
CA ILE A 87 5.46 1.69 -15.82
C ILE A 87 6.59 1.55 -14.78
N ARG A 88 6.23 1.35 -13.50
CA ARG A 88 7.18 1.26 -12.38
C ARG A 88 8.19 0.12 -12.53
N GLU A 89 7.73 -1.06 -12.94
CA GLU A 89 8.60 -2.23 -13.16
C GLU A 89 9.60 -2.00 -14.30
N ASN A 90 9.19 -1.33 -15.38
CA ASN A 90 10.08 -1.03 -16.49
C ASN A 90 11.13 0.03 -16.13
N MET A 91 10.81 1.00 -15.26
CA MET A 91 11.81 1.95 -14.75
C MET A 91 12.93 1.24 -14.00
N GLY A 92 12.58 0.30 -13.12
CA GLY A 92 13.58 -0.50 -12.40
C GLY A 92 14.40 -1.39 -13.34
N ARG A 93 13.78 -1.96 -14.37
CA ARG A 93 14.45 -2.80 -15.37
C ARG A 93 15.37 -2.01 -16.29
N ALA A 94 14.99 -0.80 -16.71
CA ALA A 94 15.85 0.06 -17.52
C ALA A 94 17.19 0.32 -16.83
N ALA A 95 17.15 0.63 -15.53
CA ALA A 95 18.36 0.80 -14.71
C ALA A 95 19.22 -0.48 -14.65
N MET A 96 18.60 -1.66 -14.63
CA MET A 96 19.33 -2.94 -14.64
C MET A 96 19.91 -3.29 -16.02
N ALA A 97 19.16 -3.02 -17.10
CA ALA A 97 19.58 -3.30 -18.46
C ALA A 97 20.76 -2.41 -18.90
N GLU A 98 20.84 -1.18 -18.39
CA GLU A 98 22.02 -0.31 -18.56
C GLU A 98 23.25 -0.86 -17.82
N ALA A 99 23.05 -1.58 -16.71
CA ALA A 99 24.14 -2.10 -15.89
C ALA A 99 24.74 -3.40 -16.45
N ALA A 100 23.92 -4.30 -17.00
CA ALA A 100 24.38 -5.56 -17.59
C ALA A 100 23.32 -6.21 -18.50
N GLU A 101 23.79 -7.01 -19.47
CA GLU A 101 22.93 -7.96 -20.17
C GLU A 101 22.42 -9.03 -19.20
N ARG A 102 21.22 -9.55 -19.48
CA ARG A 102 20.58 -10.56 -18.65
C ARG A 102 21.23 -11.94 -18.87
N ASP A 103 22.14 -12.31 -17.97
CA ASP A 103 22.84 -13.60 -17.95
C ASP A 103 22.59 -14.34 -16.63
N GLY A 104 21.38 -14.86 -16.45
CA GLY A 104 21.00 -15.55 -15.22
C GLY A 104 19.91 -16.60 -15.42
N GLU A 105 19.87 -17.59 -14.54
CA GLU A 105 18.89 -18.69 -14.55
C GLU A 105 17.63 -18.31 -13.76
N ALA A 106 16.46 -18.47 -14.38
CA ALA A 106 15.16 -18.09 -13.81
C ALA A 106 14.35 -19.30 -13.30
N PHE A 107 14.88 -20.52 -13.45
CA PHE A 107 14.27 -21.80 -13.09
C PHE A 107 12.86 -21.97 -13.66
N GLY A 108 12.68 -21.61 -14.93
CA GLY A 108 11.39 -21.69 -15.64
C GLY A 108 10.41 -20.55 -15.35
N ALA A 109 10.87 -19.41 -14.82
CA ALA A 109 10.03 -18.21 -14.73
C ALA A 109 9.84 -17.55 -16.12
N GLU A 110 8.67 -16.96 -16.33
CA GLU A 110 8.28 -16.32 -17.60
C GLU A 110 8.41 -14.80 -17.43
N ILE A 111 9.66 -14.34 -17.35
CA ILE A 111 9.97 -12.93 -17.09
C ILE A 111 10.18 -12.23 -18.44
N PRO A 112 9.27 -11.37 -18.90
CA PRO A 112 9.43 -10.67 -20.17
C PRO A 112 10.49 -9.58 -20.07
N ASP A 113 11.01 -9.15 -21.22
CA ASP A 113 11.95 -8.02 -21.30
C ASP A 113 11.27 -6.69 -20.97
N PHE A 114 9.99 -6.57 -21.33
CA PHE A 114 9.16 -5.40 -21.08
C PHE A 114 7.83 -5.80 -20.46
N ILE A 115 7.45 -5.12 -19.38
CA ILE A 115 6.21 -5.38 -18.64
C ILE A 115 5.10 -4.51 -19.22
N THR A 116 4.05 -5.12 -19.75
CA THR A 116 2.85 -4.39 -20.22
C THR A 116 1.75 -4.42 -19.17
N PRO A 117 0.79 -3.47 -19.17
CA PRO A 117 -0.37 -3.54 -18.29
C PRO A 117 -1.18 -4.83 -18.48
N GLU A 118 -1.22 -5.36 -19.70
CA GLU A 118 -1.88 -6.62 -20.01
C GLU A 118 -1.16 -7.82 -19.39
N PHE A 119 0.19 -7.85 -19.41
CA PHE A 119 0.95 -8.88 -18.72
C PHE A 119 0.70 -8.86 -17.21
N VAL A 120 0.65 -7.67 -16.61
CA VAL A 120 0.27 -7.50 -15.19
C VAL A 120 -1.12 -8.09 -14.92
N ARG A 121 -2.10 -7.76 -15.75
CA ARG A 121 -3.46 -8.30 -15.67
C ARG A 121 -3.48 -9.83 -15.76
N GLU A 122 -2.76 -10.41 -16.70
CA GLU A 122 -2.70 -11.87 -16.89
C GLU A 122 -2.11 -12.60 -15.67
N GLU A 123 -1.00 -12.10 -15.12
CA GLU A 123 -0.35 -12.68 -13.94
C GLU A 123 -1.24 -12.60 -12.71
N VAL A 124 -1.96 -11.48 -12.54
CA VAL A 124 -2.96 -11.31 -11.47
C VAL A 124 -4.15 -12.26 -11.69
N ALA A 125 -4.70 -12.36 -12.90
CA ALA A 125 -5.85 -13.20 -13.22
C ALA A 125 -5.59 -14.69 -12.94
N ARG A 126 -4.36 -15.14 -13.22
CA ARG A 126 -3.88 -16.51 -12.96
C ARG A 126 -3.45 -16.74 -11.51
N GLY A 127 -3.43 -15.69 -10.67
CA GLY A 127 -3.07 -15.78 -9.25
C GLY A 127 -1.56 -15.98 -8.99
N ARG A 128 -0.71 -15.67 -9.97
CA ARG A 128 0.77 -15.72 -9.84
C ARG A 128 1.36 -14.43 -9.28
N ALA A 129 0.58 -13.36 -9.32
CA ALA A 129 0.94 -12.08 -8.75
C ALA A 129 -0.26 -11.41 -8.06
N ILE A 130 0.02 -10.51 -7.13
CA ILE A 130 -0.99 -9.74 -6.40
C ILE A 130 -0.65 -8.25 -6.37
N ILE A 131 -1.68 -7.43 -6.23
CA ILE A 131 -1.59 -5.98 -6.04
C ILE A 131 -2.27 -5.63 -4.72
N PRO A 132 -1.54 -5.50 -3.60
CA PRO A 132 -2.10 -5.18 -2.29
C PRO A 132 -2.55 -3.72 -2.24
N ALA A 133 -3.79 -3.46 -2.65
CA ALA A 133 -4.26 -2.09 -2.91
C ALA A 133 -5.68 -1.86 -2.37
N ASN A 134 -5.82 -1.89 -1.03
CA ASN A 134 -7.09 -1.65 -0.35
C ASN A 134 -7.73 -0.33 -0.84
N ILE A 135 -9.05 -0.35 -1.05
CA ILE A 135 -9.83 0.82 -1.49
C ILE A 135 -9.83 1.96 -0.46
N ASN A 136 -9.50 1.68 0.81
CA ASN A 136 -9.38 2.66 1.88
C ASN A 136 -7.94 3.12 2.15
N HIS A 137 -7.00 2.78 1.26
CA HIS A 137 -5.62 3.27 1.28
C HIS A 137 -5.30 4.03 -0.02
N PRO A 138 -5.90 5.21 -0.24
CA PRO A 138 -5.71 5.95 -1.47
C PRO A 138 -4.39 6.72 -1.54
N GLU A 139 -3.66 6.82 -0.42
CA GLU A 139 -2.30 7.39 -0.36
C GLU A 139 -1.24 6.48 -1.01
N LEU A 140 -1.57 5.20 -1.22
CA LEU A 140 -0.71 4.18 -1.80
C LEU A 140 -0.23 4.53 -3.22
N GLU A 141 1.06 4.33 -3.47
CA GLU A 141 1.66 4.19 -4.79
C GLU A 141 1.71 2.69 -5.16
N PRO A 142 0.89 2.21 -6.12
CA PRO A 142 0.74 0.78 -6.35
C PRO A 142 2.05 0.04 -6.68
N MET A 143 2.12 -1.20 -6.21
CA MET A 143 3.20 -2.13 -6.48
C MET A 143 2.66 -3.55 -6.67
N ILE A 144 3.48 -4.44 -7.24
CA ILE A 144 3.12 -5.83 -7.49
C ILE A 144 4.08 -6.78 -6.80
N ILE A 145 3.53 -7.89 -6.31
CA ILE A 145 4.29 -9.01 -5.75
C ILE A 145 4.02 -10.22 -6.62
N GLY A 146 5.06 -10.77 -7.25
CA GLY A 146 4.96 -11.98 -8.06
C GLY A 146 6.33 -12.41 -8.60
N ARG A 147 6.44 -13.69 -8.96
CA ARG A 147 7.72 -14.31 -9.38
C ARG A 147 8.33 -13.66 -10.63
N ASN A 148 7.50 -13.12 -11.52
CA ASN A 148 7.94 -12.56 -12.79
C ASN A 148 8.29 -11.06 -12.75
N PHE A 149 8.23 -10.46 -11.56
CA PHE A 149 8.49 -9.04 -11.31
C PHE A 149 9.78 -8.88 -10.52
N LEU A 150 10.25 -7.64 -10.33
CA LEU A 150 11.39 -7.37 -9.45
C LEU A 150 11.09 -7.93 -8.04
N VAL A 151 12.10 -8.51 -7.39
CA VAL A 151 11.97 -8.99 -6.01
C VAL A 151 11.64 -7.81 -5.11
N LYS A 152 10.70 -8.01 -4.19
CA LYS A 152 10.22 -7.00 -3.24
C LYS A 152 10.62 -7.37 -1.82
N ILE A 153 10.88 -6.37 -1.00
CA ILE A 153 11.26 -6.54 0.41
C ILE A 153 10.28 -5.83 1.34
N ASN A 154 10.16 -6.36 2.56
CA ASN A 154 9.27 -5.83 3.60
C ASN A 154 10.08 -5.44 4.85
N ALA A 155 9.72 -4.32 5.46
CA ALA A 155 10.21 -3.92 6.78
C ALA A 155 9.10 -4.07 7.82
N ASN A 156 9.46 -4.60 9.00
CA ASN A 156 8.55 -4.67 10.13
C ASN A 156 8.78 -3.47 11.05
N ILE A 157 7.71 -2.77 11.38
CA ILE A 157 7.69 -1.71 12.40
C ILE A 157 6.71 -2.10 13.50
N GLY A 158 6.51 -1.21 14.47
CA GLY A 158 5.51 -1.40 15.50
C GLY A 158 5.98 -0.93 16.85
N ASN A 159 5.00 -0.53 17.66
CA ASN A 159 5.21 -0.17 19.04
C ASN A 159 5.40 -1.43 19.91
N SER A 160 6.14 -1.26 21.00
CA SER A 160 6.20 -2.24 22.08
C SER A 160 5.53 -1.67 23.33
N ALA A 161 5.14 -2.55 24.26
CA ALA A 161 4.54 -2.15 25.53
C ALA A 161 5.42 -1.23 26.40
N VAL A 162 6.71 -1.07 26.07
CA VAL A 162 7.72 -0.42 26.91
C VAL A 162 8.06 1.00 26.44
N ALA A 163 7.99 1.28 25.14
CA ALA A 163 8.20 2.62 24.58
C ALA A 163 7.81 2.68 23.10
N SER A 164 6.99 3.66 22.71
CA SER A 164 7.03 4.34 21.41
C SER A 164 5.99 5.46 21.36
N SER A 165 6.30 6.55 20.68
CA SER A 165 5.35 7.60 20.29
C SER A 165 4.86 7.40 18.85
N ILE A 166 3.72 8.01 18.50
CA ILE A 166 3.21 8.03 17.12
C ILE A 166 4.27 8.55 16.13
N ALA A 167 4.97 9.62 16.49
CA ALA A 167 5.97 10.23 15.62
C ALA A 167 7.14 9.29 15.35
N GLU A 168 7.57 8.51 16.35
CA GLU A 168 8.63 7.50 16.18
C GLU A 168 8.17 6.35 15.28
N GLU A 169 6.91 5.90 15.37
CA GLU A 169 6.41 4.86 14.46
C GLU A 169 6.30 5.34 13.01
N VAL A 170 5.84 6.58 12.80
CA VAL A 170 5.82 7.20 11.47
C VAL A 170 7.25 7.39 10.94
N ASP A 171 8.20 7.79 11.79
CA ASP A 171 9.61 7.93 11.39
C ASP A 171 10.23 6.58 10.99
N LYS A 172 10.00 5.51 11.76
CA LYS A 172 10.45 4.15 11.40
C LYS A 172 9.91 3.72 10.02
N MET A 173 8.63 3.98 9.76
CA MET A 173 8.01 3.71 8.47
C MET A 173 8.72 4.49 7.36
N VAL A 174 8.81 5.83 7.49
CA VAL A 174 9.45 6.70 6.49
C VAL A 174 10.89 6.29 6.25
N TRP A 175 11.64 5.98 7.31
CA TRP A 175 13.03 5.55 7.23
C TRP A 175 13.17 4.24 6.47
N SER A 176 12.32 3.25 6.75
CA SER A 176 12.37 1.95 6.07
C SER A 176 12.09 2.07 4.57
N ILE A 177 11.08 2.86 4.19
CA ILE A 177 10.69 3.08 2.79
C ILE A 177 11.78 3.85 2.05
N ARG A 178 12.37 4.87 2.70
CA ARG A 178 13.47 5.65 2.15
C ARG A 178 14.66 4.79 1.72
N TRP A 179 14.91 3.70 2.44
CA TRP A 179 16.01 2.77 2.16
C TRP A 179 15.61 1.57 1.30
N GLY A 180 14.40 1.59 0.72
CA GLY A 180 13.98 0.62 -0.30
C GLY A 180 13.02 -0.46 0.18
N SER A 181 12.39 -0.30 1.35
CA SER A 181 11.29 -1.18 1.73
C SER A 181 10.09 -0.98 0.78
N ASP A 182 9.66 -2.06 0.12
CA ASP A 182 8.54 -2.02 -0.83
C ASP A 182 7.18 -2.13 -0.14
N THR A 183 7.13 -2.75 1.03
CA THR A 183 5.96 -2.84 1.92
C THR A 183 6.37 -2.64 3.37
N VAL A 184 5.44 -2.26 4.24
CA VAL A 184 5.69 -2.11 5.67
C VAL A 184 4.60 -2.81 6.47
N MET A 185 5.00 -3.63 7.44
CA MET A 185 4.06 -4.29 8.35
C MET A 185 4.12 -3.67 9.74
N ASP A 186 2.99 -3.13 10.18
CA ASP A 186 2.79 -2.73 11.57
C ASP A 186 2.51 -3.96 12.45
N LEU A 187 3.51 -4.37 13.22
CA LEU A 187 3.45 -5.46 14.20
C LEU A 187 3.29 -4.94 15.64
N SER A 188 2.74 -3.73 15.80
CA SER A 188 2.44 -3.13 17.10
C SER A 188 1.69 -4.09 18.04
N THR A 189 2.10 -4.09 19.31
CA THR A 189 1.47 -4.91 20.36
C THR A 189 1.13 -4.07 21.59
N GLY A 190 0.07 -4.47 22.30
CA GLY A 190 -0.35 -3.80 23.53
C GLY A 190 -1.41 -2.73 23.32
N ARG A 191 -1.09 -1.48 23.68
CA ARG A 191 -2.06 -0.36 23.69
C ARG A 191 -1.88 0.53 22.46
N ASN A 192 -2.88 1.39 22.20
CA ASN A 192 -2.83 2.40 21.14
C ASN A 192 -2.63 1.86 19.71
N ILE A 193 -2.89 0.57 19.47
CA ILE A 193 -2.64 -0.09 18.19
C ILE A 193 -3.44 0.59 17.08
N HIS A 194 -4.73 0.80 17.29
CA HIS A 194 -5.60 1.40 16.28
C HIS A 194 -5.16 2.82 15.91
N ASN A 195 -4.99 3.70 16.91
CA ASN A 195 -4.64 5.08 16.64
C ASN A 195 -3.27 5.18 15.97
N THR A 196 -2.25 4.46 16.46
CA THR A 196 -0.92 4.45 15.86
C THR A 196 -0.96 4.00 14.41
N ARG A 197 -1.70 2.92 14.11
CA ARG A 197 -1.83 2.40 12.75
C ARG A 197 -2.51 3.38 11.81
N GLU A 198 -3.49 4.15 12.29
CA GLU A 198 -4.14 5.17 11.48
C GLU A 198 -3.13 6.24 11.02
N TRP A 199 -2.25 6.70 11.92
CA TRP A 199 -1.15 7.61 11.54
C TRP A 199 -0.20 7.00 10.51
N ILE A 200 0.15 5.72 10.66
CA ILE A 200 1.02 5.00 9.73
C ILE A 200 0.35 4.94 8.34
N ILE A 201 -0.87 4.41 8.25
CA ILE A 201 -1.56 4.22 6.96
C ILE A 201 -1.74 5.56 6.22
N ARG A 202 -2.18 6.61 6.92
CA ARG A 202 -2.40 7.93 6.32
C ARG A 202 -1.11 8.61 5.86
N ASN A 203 0.03 8.17 6.35
CA ASN A 203 1.35 8.67 5.96
C ASN A 203 2.17 7.66 5.13
N SER A 204 1.60 6.51 4.76
CA SER A 204 2.30 5.47 4.01
C SER A 204 1.96 5.53 2.52
N PRO A 205 2.96 5.70 1.63
CA PRO A 205 2.80 5.50 0.20
C PRO A 205 2.98 4.04 -0.23
N VAL A 206 3.31 3.13 0.69
CA VAL A 206 3.53 1.70 0.39
C VAL A 206 2.48 0.82 1.08
N PRO A 207 2.24 -0.41 0.59
CA PRO A 207 1.33 -1.36 1.23
C PRO A 207 1.73 -1.75 2.65
#